data_AF-A0A2A4W135-F1
#
_entry.id   AF-A0A2A4W135-F1
#
_cell.length_a   1.000
_cell.length_b   1.000
_cell.length_c   1.000
_cell.angle_alpha   90.00
_cell.angle_beta   90.00
_cell.angle_gamma   90.00
#
_symmetry.space_group_name_H-M   'P 1'
#
loop_
_entity.id
_entity.type
_entity.pdbx_description
1 polymer ?
#
loop_
_entity_poly.entity_id
_entity_poly.type
_entity_poly.pdbx_seq_one_letter_code
_entity_poly.pdbx_strand_id
1 'polypeptide(L)'
;MTGHFHSTSRPAGLTPKLRPYKLPETYVRSLAALRPSLMQALRTAVASGDAPAAHKIYHLVAGADAAEKLSGKNELANLSDWLSTQY
;
A
#
# COMPACT_ATOMS: atom_id res chain seq x y z
N MET A 1 24.02 -15.46 52.54
CA MET A 1 23.01 -14.90 51.63
C MET A 1 23.33 -13.43 51.40
N THR A 2 23.94 -13.06 50.27
CA THR A 2 23.87 -11.69 49.72
C THR A 2 24.40 -11.73 48.29
N GLY A 3 23.51 -11.47 47.35
CA GLY A 3 23.73 -11.65 45.92
C GLY A 3 24.62 -10.59 45.27
N HIS A 4 25.22 -11.01 44.17
CA HIS A 4 25.81 -10.19 43.12
C HIS A 4 24.84 -9.11 42.63
N PHE A 5 25.29 -7.87 42.53
CA PHE A 5 24.73 -6.89 41.58
C PHE A 5 25.87 -6.23 40.81
N HIS A 6 26.16 -6.79 39.65
CA HIS A 6 27.05 -6.19 38.66
C HIS A 6 26.23 -5.12 37.93
N SER A 7 26.51 -3.85 38.21
CA SER A 7 25.83 -2.72 37.57
C SER A 7 26.35 -2.57 36.13
N THR A 8 25.70 -3.24 35.18
CA THR A 8 25.98 -3.06 33.75
C THR A 8 25.38 -1.75 33.28
N SER A 9 26.22 -0.74 33.04
CA SER A 9 25.88 0.49 32.32
C SER A 9 25.28 0.14 30.96
N ARG A 10 23.96 0.28 30.85
CA ARG A 10 23.18 0.05 29.62
C ARG A 10 23.41 1.27 28.71
N PRO A 11 24.07 1.15 27.53
CA PRO A 11 24.23 2.29 26.66
C PRO A 11 22.85 2.74 26.17
N ALA A 12 22.59 4.04 26.31
CA ALA A 12 21.37 4.69 25.89
C ALA A 12 21.13 4.52 24.37
N GLY A 13 19.99 3.92 24.03
CA GLY A 13 19.17 4.27 22.88
C GLY A 13 19.86 4.50 21.54
N LEU A 14 20.44 3.46 20.93
CA LEU A 14 20.50 3.37 19.47
C LEU A 14 19.08 3.15 18.96
N THR A 15 18.33 4.23 18.76
CA THR A 15 17.16 4.18 17.88
C THR A 15 17.67 3.75 16.51
N PRO A 16 17.23 2.61 15.94
CA PRO A 16 17.60 2.29 14.58
C PRO A 16 17.02 3.41 13.71
N LYS A 17 17.88 4.29 13.20
CA LYS A 17 17.56 5.19 12.10
C LYS A 17 17.13 4.27 10.97
N LEU A 18 15.82 4.04 10.84
CA LEU A 18 15.19 3.39 9.70
C LEU A 18 15.59 4.21 8.49
N ARG A 19 16.72 3.86 7.87
CA ARG A 19 17.06 4.38 6.55
C ARG A 19 15.89 3.98 5.67
N PRO A 20 15.27 4.91 4.91
CA PRO A 20 14.19 4.53 4.02
C PRO A 20 14.76 3.44 3.11
N TYR A 21 14.21 2.23 3.24
CA TYR A 21 14.58 1.12 2.38
C TYR A 21 14.18 1.53 0.97
N LYS A 22 15.15 2.05 0.20
CA LYS A 22 14.93 2.38 -1.20
C LYS A 22 14.77 1.06 -1.92
N LEU A 23 13.53 0.80 -2.36
CA LEU A 23 13.25 -0.29 -3.26
C LEU A 23 14.20 -0.20 -4.46
N PRO A 24 14.81 -1.32 -4.89
CA PRO A 24 15.65 -1.33 -6.08
C PRO A 24 14.90 -0.68 -7.25
N GLU A 25 15.56 0.15 -8.04
CA GLU A 25 14.92 0.83 -9.18
C GLU A 25 14.28 -0.16 -10.16
N THR A 26 14.83 -1.37 -10.25
CA THR A 26 14.25 -2.50 -11.00
C THR A 26 12.89 -2.90 -10.47
N TYR A 27 12.72 -2.99 -9.15
CA TYR A 27 11.43 -3.30 -8.51
C TYR A 27 10.40 -2.20 -8.75
N VAL A 28 10.82 -0.93 -8.68
CA VAL A 28 9.94 0.21 -8.99
C VAL A 28 9.52 0.21 -10.45
N ARG A 29 10.44 -0.07 -11.39
CA ARG A 29 10.13 -0.23 -12.81
C ARG A 29 9.18 -1.39 -13.09
N SER A 30 9.38 -2.54 -12.43
CA SER A 30 8.48 -3.69 -12.56
C SER A 30 7.06 -3.37 -12.07
N LEU A 31 6.93 -2.68 -10.93
CA LEU A 31 5.64 -2.21 -10.44
C LEU A 31 4.99 -1.19 -11.40
N ALA A 32 5.78 -0.27 -11.96
CA ALA A 32 5.30 0.69 -12.95
C ALA A 32 4.83 -0.02 -14.23
N ALA A 33 5.49 -1.11 -14.64
CA ALA A 33 5.09 -1.91 -15.81
C ALA A 33 3.79 -2.71 -15.57
N LEU A 34 3.50 -3.09 -14.32
CA LEU A 34 2.25 -3.76 -13.95
C LEU A 34 1.07 -2.80 -13.83
N ARG A 35 1.35 -1.51 -13.61
CA ARG A 35 0.34 -0.46 -13.46
C ARG A 35 -0.73 -0.44 -14.57
N PRO A 36 -0.40 -0.50 -15.88
CA PRO A 36 -1.41 -0.56 -16.94
C PRO A 36 -2.27 -1.83 -16.89
N SER A 37 -1.69 -3.00 -16.60
CA SER A 37 -2.44 -4.24 -16.45
C SER A 37 -3.39 -4.21 -15.25
N LEU A 38 -2.95 -3.61 -14.14
CA LEU A 38 -3.78 -3.41 -12.95
C LEU A 38 -4.91 -2.40 -13.21
N MET A 39 -4.64 -1.32 -13.95
CA MET A 39 -5.67 -0.36 -14.38
C MET A 39 -6.73 -1.03 -15.27
N GLN A 40 -6.29 -1.89 -16.20
CA GLN A 40 -7.20 -2.66 -17.04
C GLN A 40 -8.04 -3.64 -16.22
N ALA A 41 -7.42 -4.37 -15.29
CA ALA A 41 -8.14 -5.29 -14.40
C ALA A 41 -9.16 -4.55 -13.52
N LEU A 42 -8.82 -3.35 -13.03
CA LEU A 42 -9.72 -2.50 -12.27
C LEU A 42 -10.93 -2.06 -13.12
N ARG A 43 -10.70 -1.64 -14.37
CA ARG A 43 -11.78 -1.31 -15.31
C ARG A 43 -12.72 -2.48 -15.54
N THR A 44 -12.17 -3.69 -15.75
CA THR A 44 -12.96 -4.91 -15.92
C THR A 44 -13.75 -5.24 -14.65
N ALA A 45 -13.16 -5.11 -13.46
CA ALA A 45 -13.86 -5.35 -12.19
C ALA A 45 -15.01 -4.36 -11.99
N VAL A 46 -14.82 -3.07 -12.30
CA VAL A 46 -15.86 -2.05 -12.23
C VAL A 46 -16.98 -2.31 -13.24
N ALA A 47 -16.63 -2.65 -14.49
CA ALA A 47 -17.60 -2.97 -15.54
C ALA A 47 -18.42 -4.23 -15.23
N SER A 48 -17.82 -5.21 -14.55
CA SER A 48 -18.50 -6.43 -14.09
C SER A 48 -19.34 -6.22 -12.83
N GLY A 49 -19.27 -5.05 -12.18
CA GLY A 49 -19.95 -4.77 -10.92
C GLY A 49 -19.33 -5.45 -9.70
N ASP A 50 -18.10 -5.96 -9.81
CA ASP A 50 -17.41 -6.69 -8.75
C ASP A 50 -16.64 -5.73 -7.83
N ALA A 51 -17.38 -5.09 -6.91
CA ALA A 51 -16.83 -4.19 -5.91
C ALA A 51 -15.64 -4.78 -5.10
N PRO A 52 -15.70 -6.00 -4.55
CA PRO A 52 -14.59 -6.52 -3.75
C PRO A 52 -13.32 -6.78 -4.57
N ALA A 53 -13.42 -7.21 -5.84
CA ALA A 53 -12.27 -7.28 -6.73
C ALA A 53 -11.73 -5.89 -7.07
N ALA A 54 -12.62 -4.94 -7.40
CA ALA A 54 -12.24 -3.57 -7.73
C ALA A 54 -11.51 -2.88 -6.56
N HIS A 55 -12.00 -3.04 -5.33
CA HIS A 55 -11.35 -2.52 -4.12
C HIS A 55 -9.93 -3.06 -3.94
N LYS A 56 -9.74 -4.39 -4.07
CA LYS A 56 -8.43 -5.03 -3.93
C LYS A 56 -7.43 -4.54 -5.00
N ILE A 57 -7.89 -4.41 -6.24
CA ILE A 57 -7.03 -3.95 -7.34
C ILE A 57 -6.71 -2.45 -7.15
N TYR A 58 -7.68 -1.65 -6.73
CA TYR A 58 -7.48 -0.24 -6.42
C TYR A 58 -6.46 -0.03 -5.29
N HIS A 59 -6.52 -0.84 -4.23
CA HIS A 59 -5.53 -0.85 -3.16
C HIS A 59 -4.10 -1.11 -3.67
N LEU A 60 -3.93 -1.95 -4.70
CA LEU A 60 -2.62 -2.20 -5.31
C LEU A 60 -2.12 -1.04 -6.20
N VAL A 61 -3.03 -0.26 -6.78
CA VAL A 61 -2.69 0.82 -7.72
C VAL A 61 -2.52 2.18 -7.04
N ALA A 62 -3.45 2.54 -6.15
CA ALA A 62 -3.51 3.82 -5.46
C ALA A 62 -2.95 3.76 -4.03
N GLY A 63 -2.81 2.55 -3.46
CA GLY A 63 -2.33 2.32 -2.11
C GLY A 63 -3.45 2.16 -1.08
N ALA A 64 -3.06 1.71 0.13
CA ALA A 64 -3.99 1.40 1.22
C ALA A 64 -4.81 2.62 1.68
N ASP A 65 -4.15 3.75 1.92
CA ASP A 65 -4.79 4.99 2.40
C ASP A 65 -5.86 5.50 1.43
N ALA A 66 -5.62 5.39 0.13
CA ALA A 66 -6.58 5.81 -0.89
C ALA A 66 -7.78 4.84 -0.95
N ALA A 67 -7.55 3.54 -0.81
CA ALA A 67 -8.60 2.51 -0.83
C ALA A 67 -9.53 2.59 0.39
N GLU A 68 -8.99 2.87 1.58
CA GLU A 68 -9.80 3.02 2.80
C GLU A 68 -10.78 4.20 2.69
N LYS A 69 -10.40 5.29 2.03
CA LYS A 69 -11.25 6.47 1.79
C LYS A 69 -12.39 6.22 0.80
N LEU A 70 -12.30 5.15 0.02
CA LEU A 70 -13.19 4.83 -1.09
C LEU A 70 -14.24 3.76 -0.74
N SER A 71 -14.03 3.07 0.38
CA SER A 71 -14.92 2.01 0.88
C SER A 71 -16.29 2.56 1.26
N GLY A 72 -17.36 2.05 0.62
CA GLY A 72 -18.73 2.44 0.93
C GLY A 72 -19.75 2.14 -0.18
N LYS A 73 -20.99 2.62 0.00
CA LYS A 73 -22.13 2.34 -0.89
C LYS A 73 -21.92 2.80 -2.35
N ASN A 74 -21.00 3.73 -2.58
CA ASN A 74 -20.73 4.32 -3.90
C ASN A 74 -19.33 3.96 -4.42
N GLU A 75 -18.68 2.93 -3.87
CA GLU A 75 -17.31 2.56 -4.22
C GLU A 75 -17.10 2.39 -5.73
N LEU A 76 -17.95 1.63 -6.41
CA LEU A 76 -17.85 1.43 -7.86
C LEU A 76 -18.01 2.72 -8.67
N ALA A 77 -18.92 3.60 -8.27
CA ALA A 77 -19.12 4.89 -8.92
C ALA A 77 -17.91 5.81 -8.73
N ASN A 78 -17.38 5.88 -7.51
CA ASN A 78 -16.18 6.64 -7.19
C ASN A 78 -14.94 6.08 -7.91
N LEU A 79 -14.81 4.76 -8.04
CA LEU A 79 -13.74 4.12 -8.81
C LEU A 79 -13.86 4.42 -10.30
N SER A 80 -15.07 4.41 -10.85
CA SER A 80 -15.33 4.76 -12.25
C SER A 80 -15.03 6.23 -12.55
N ASP A 81 -15.38 7.13 -11.63
CA ASP A 81 -15.06 8.56 -11.70
C ASP A 81 -13.54 8.77 -11.65
N TRP A 82 -12.88 8.20 -10.65
CA TRP A 82 -11.43 8.27 -10.52
C TRP A 82 -10.71 7.70 -11.76
N LEU A 83 -11.16 6.56 -12.30
CA LEU A 83 -10.61 5.98 -13.54
C LEU A 83 -10.71 6.90 -14.75
N SER A 84 -11.74 7.75 -14.79
CA SER A 84 -11.93 8.74 -15.85
C SER A 84 -10.95 9.92 -15.71
N THR A 85 -10.47 10.22 -14.50
CA THR A 85 -9.42 11.23 -14.26
C THR A 85 -8.01 10.76 -14.60
N GLN A 86 -7.78 9.46 -14.79
CA GLN A 86 -6.47 8.88 -15.09
C GLN A 86 -6.16 8.81 -16.60
N TYR A 87 -7.07 9.29 -17.45
CA TYR A 87 -6.96 9.32 -18.92
C TYR A 87 -6.87 10.76 -19.41
#